data_AF-A0A846MYM0-F1
#
_entry.id   AF-A0A846MYM0-F1
#
_cell.length_a   1.000
_cell.length_b   1.000
_cell.length_c   1.000
_cell.angle_alpha   90.00
_cell.angle_beta   90.00
_cell.angle_gamma   90.00
#
_symmetry.space_group_name_H-M   'P 1'
#
loop_
_entity.id
_entity.type
_entity.pdbx_description
1 polymer ?
#
loop_
_entity_poly.entity_id
_entity_poly.type
_entity_poly.pdbx_seq_one_letter_code
_entity_poly.pdbx_strand_id
1 'polypeptide(L)'
;MTAKLRGRATTSGVSTRILGALTLVVGLAGCSDVDSMLFGDSGSAPDTASASPVVARPAATPSAVNSAPILASSGQAVTITPVTIEPGSDTGTAVSKTAASLRAQVSGLQSTLVSNAQRYNDLRGSGASAAATYYESRAKITSRLQIGTTRGNPELVAEWNRAQSALDQLAGNINSLNALAGAVASDASTAHYALDQIAATFNVSGAVDEDHRQLRVLQDETNQSIVLIDRLLGDVSADLQRQTAYVANERANLTTLASAIKNGELYGADLSSPMLSTAMASGPRAAYPASSTPLVVIKFDKPDVSYQQILYAALTETLKVRPGAAFSIVAVSPTRGTTSAVQLAQTTAHRHAQDVLRSMTDMGVPAARLAVASQTDPTSTSTEVRVFVR
;
A
#
# COMPACT_ATOMS: atom_id res chain seq x y z
N MET A 1 -46.96 50.85 39.35
CA MET A 1 -46.30 50.27 40.54
C MET A 1 -44.91 49.83 40.13
N THR A 2 -43.93 50.61 40.57
CA THR A 2 -42.49 50.48 40.33
C THR A 2 -41.90 49.43 41.25
N ALA A 3 -41.21 48.43 40.70
CA ALA A 3 -40.38 47.49 41.47
C ALA A 3 -38.95 47.52 40.93
N LYS A 4 -38.05 47.96 41.81
CA LYS A 4 -36.62 48.18 41.62
C LYS A 4 -35.92 47.29 42.63
N LEU A 5 -35.23 46.23 42.22
CA LEU A 5 -34.31 45.46 43.08
C LEU A 5 -33.21 44.84 42.18
N ARG A 6 -31.95 45.30 42.31
CA ARG A 6 -30.88 44.69 43.14
C ARG A 6 -30.15 43.63 42.28
N GLY A 7 -28.96 43.83 41.73
CA GLY A 7 -27.72 44.35 42.31
C GLY A 7 -26.76 43.18 42.50
N ARG A 8 -25.53 43.22 41.94
CA ARG A 8 -24.23 42.93 42.59
C ARG A 8 -23.09 42.93 41.57
N ALA A 9 -22.01 43.59 41.97
CA ALA A 9 -20.70 43.67 41.31
C ALA A 9 -19.86 42.39 41.54
N THR A 10 -18.88 42.15 40.66
CA THR A 10 -17.41 41.95 40.93
C THR A 10 -16.73 41.53 39.60
N THR A 11 -15.74 42.26 39.06
CA THR A 11 -14.27 42.04 39.21
C THR A 11 -13.86 40.57 39.09
N SER A 12 -12.84 40.14 38.33
CA SER A 12 -11.59 40.76 37.91
C SER A 12 -11.06 40.09 36.62
N GLY A 13 -10.23 40.82 35.87
CA GLY A 13 -9.32 40.21 34.91
C GLY A 13 -8.06 39.71 35.60
N VAL A 14 -7.45 38.66 35.06
CA VAL A 14 -6.01 38.41 35.18
C VAL A 14 -5.50 37.84 33.85
N SER A 15 -4.58 38.59 33.28
CA SER A 15 -3.63 38.21 32.24
C SER A 15 -2.46 37.48 32.88
N THR A 16 -1.99 36.37 32.30
CA THR A 16 -0.58 36.01 32.40
C THR A 16 -0.14 35.10 31.25
N ARG A 17 0.76 35.66 30.43
CA ARG A 17 1.75 34.95 29.60
C ARG A 17 2.87 34.41 30.50
N ILE A 18 3.55 33.34 30.08
CA ILE A 18 5.00 32.99 30.28
C ILE A 18 5.21 31.65 29.54
N LEU A 19 6.03 31.59 28.48
CA LEU A 19 7.44 31.15 28.45
C LEU A 19 7.61 29.68 28.93
N GLY A 20 8.34 28.76 28.31
CA GLY A 20 9.34 28.77 27.25
C GLY A 20 10.03 27.38 27.25
N ALA A 21 10.57 27.01 26.09
CA ALA A 21 11.39 25.84 25.71
C ALA A 21 11.97 24.87 26.76
N LEU A 22 11.91 23.57 26.46
CA LEU A 22 13.02 22.65 26.72
C LEU A 22 13.07 21.51 25.68
N THR A 23 14.11 21.54 24.86
CA THR A 23 14.58 20.48 23.97
C THR A 23 15.44 19.49 24.75
N LEU A 24 15.18 18.18 24.63
CA LEU A 24 16.10 17.14 25.09
C LEU A 24 16.33 16.15 23.93
N VAL A 25 17.54 16.20 23.38
CA VAL A 25 18.11 15.21 22.47
C VAL A 25 18.80 14.15 23.33
N VAL A 26 18.42 12.88 23.18
CA VAL A 26 19.15 11.74 23.74
C VAL A 26 19.59 10.87 22.56
N GLY A 27 20.90 10.79 22.35
CA GLY A 27 21.53 9.80 21.49
C GLY A 27 21.95 8.58 22.32
N LEU A 28 21.68 7.39 21.81
CA LEU A 28 22.36 6.16 22.22
C LEU A 28 23.02 5.53 20.99
N ALA A 29 24.32 5.30 21.12
CA ALA A 29 25.14 4.45 20.29
C ALA A 29 25.79 3.38 21.18
N GLY A 30 25.93 2.15 20.65
CA GLY A 30 26.51 0.96 21.30
C GLY A 30 25.42 -0.08 21.63
N CYS A 31 25.53 -1.40 21.40
CA CYS A 31 26.62 -2.32 21.05
C CYS A 31 25.97 -3.59 20.42
N SER A 32 26.42 -4.08 19.26
CA SER A 32 27.18 -5.33 19.05
C SER A 32 26.62 -6.62 19.69
N ASP A 33 26.31 -7.57 18.81
CA ASP A 33 26.56 -9.02 18.90
C ASP A 33 26.23 -9.75 20.22
N VAL A 34 25.07 -10.39 20.25
CA VAL A 34 24.70 -11.39 21.27
C VAL A 34 24.19 -12.72 20.68
N ASP A 35 24.28 -12.93 19.36
CA ASP A 35 23.73 -14.13 18.71
C ASP A 35 24.76 -15.28 18.55
N SER A 36 26.06 -14.99 18.65
CA SER A 36 27.14 -15.97 18.36
C SER A 36 27.71 -16.70 19.59
N MET A 37 27.03 -16.70 20.73
CA MET A 37 27.49 -17.37 21.96
C MET A 37 26.53 -18.41 22.55
N LEU A 38 25.37 -18.68 21.94
CA LEU A 38 24.38 -19.61 22.52
C LEU A 38 24.37 -21.01 21.89
N PHE A 39 24.88 -21.22 20.67
CA PHE A 39 24.91 -22.56 20.07
C PHE A 39 26.27 -22.85 19.45
N GLY A 40 27.11 -23.50 20.26
CA GLY A 40 28.36 -24.10 19.85
C GLY A 40 28.14 -25.26 18.86
N ASP A 41 29.06 -25.26 17.91
CA ASP A 41 29.44 -26.33 16.99
C ASP A 41 29.43 -27.74 17.62
N SER A 42 28.87 -28.69 16.87
CA SER A 42 29.43 -30.05 16.78
C SER A 42 28.86 -30.74 15.55
N GLY A 43 29.66 -30.75 14.49
CA GLY A 43 29.43 -31.59 13.32
C GLY A 43 29.47 -33.09 13.64
N SER A 44 28.76 -33.87 12.84
CA SER A 44 29.16 -35.18 12.30
C SER A 44 28.06 -35.71 11.36
N ALA A 45 28.38 -35.84 10.07
CA ALA A 45 27.72 -36.77 9.14
C ALA A 45 28.28 -38.21 9.39
N PRO A 46 27.72 -39.34 8.90
CA PRO A 46 27.39 -39.54 7.49
C PRO A 46 26.22 -40.53 7.14
N ASP A 47 26.01 -40.66 5.83
CA ASP A 47 25.48 -41.79 5.04
C ASP A 47 24.01 -42.26 5.17
N THR A 48 23.24 -42.13 4.08
CA THR A 48 23.01 -43.23 3.12
C THR A 48 22.07 -42.81 1.99
N ALA A 49 22.45 -43.21 0.77
CA ALA A 49 21.65 -43.08 -0.44
C ALA A 49 20.54 -44.13 -0.48
N SER A 50 19.38 -43.78 -1.05
CA SER A 50 18.51 -44.70 -1.80
C SER A 50 17.59 -43.93 -2.74
N ALA A 51 17.76 -44.23 -4.03
CA ALA A 51 16.94 -43.76 -5.14
C ALA A 51 15.70 -44.66 -5.33
N SER A 52 14.62 -44.10 -5.88
CA SER A 52 13.80 -44.59 -7.03
C SER A 52 12.42 -43.84 -7.06
N PRO A 53 11.58 -43.94 -8.11
CA PRO A 53 11.46 -42.95 -9.18
C PRO A 53 10.06 -42.32 -9.25
N VAL A 54 9.94 -41.05 -9.64
CA VAL A 54 8.61 -40.47 -9.95
C VAL A 54 8.37 -40.44 -11.45
N VAL A 55 7.32 -41.18 -11.81
CA VAL A 55 6.70 -41.35 -13.11
C VAL A 55 6.35 -39.99 -13.75
N ALA A 56 6.75 -39.83 -15.02
CA ALA A 56 6.36 -38.70 -15.86
C ALA A 56 4.85 -38.73 -16.14
N ARG A 57 4.16 -37.61 -15.89
CA ARG A 57 2.78 -37.37 -16.36
C ARG A 57 2.81 -36.30 -17.46
N PRO A 58 2.00 -36.40 -18.53
CA PRO A 58 2.17 -35.60 -19.75
C PRO A 58 1.83 -34.13 -19.53
N ALA A 59 2.54 -33.28 -20.27
CA ALA A 59 2.29 -31.85 -20.38
C ALA A 59 0.85 -31.58 -20.86
N ALA A 60 0.05 -30.95 -20.00
CA ALA A 60 -1.19 -30.31 -20.41
C ALA A 60 -0.85 -29.02 -21.17
N THR A 61 -1.37 -28.90 -22.39
CA THR A 61 -1.38 -27.69 -23.20
C THR A 61 -1.97 -26.51 -22.42
N PRO A 62 -1.36 -25.31 -22.43
CA PRO A 62 -1.99 -24.15 -21.80
C PRO A 62 -3.19 -23.70 -22.63
N SER A 63 -4.39 -23.99 -22.11
CA SER A 63 -5.62 -23.36 -22.57
C SER A 63 -5.49 -21.84 -22.45
N ALA A 64 -5.91 -21.14 -23.51
CA ALA A 64 -5.96 -19.69 -23.58
C ALA A 64 -6.69 -19.10 -22.36
N VAL A 65 -5.96 -18.37 -21.52
CA VAL A 65 -6.52 -17.55 -20.44
C VAL A 65 -7.14 -16.30 -21.05
N ASN A 66 -8.44 -16.41 -21.33
CA ASN A 66 -9.29 -15.26 -21.61
C ASN A 66 -9.21 -14.31 -20.39
N SER A 67 -8.60 -13.14 -20.57
CA SER A 67 -8.46 -12.11 -19.55
C SER A 67 -9.79 -11.40 -19.34
N ALA A 68 -10.70 -12.04 -18.61
CA ALA A 68 -11.84 -11.39 -18.00
C ALA A 68 -11.37 -10.51 -16.82
N PRO A 69 -12.08 -9.44 -16.47
CA PRO A 69 -11.62 -8.44 -15.50
C PRO A 69 -11.44 -9.08 -14.12
N ILE A 70 -10.38 -8.67 -13.41
CA ILE A 70 -9.99 -9.06 -12.04
C ILE A 70 -11.01 -8.70 -10.93
N LEU A 71 -12.28 -8.50 -11.27
CA LEU A 71 -13.37 -8.27 -10.32
C LEU A 71 -13.90 -9.57 -9.68
N ALA A 72 -13.36 -10.74 -10.02
CA ALA A 72 -13.85 -12.04 -9.54
C ALA A 72 -13.11 -12.60 -8.31
N SER A 73 -12.16 -11.88 -7.70
CA SER A 73 -11.71 -12.16 -6.33
C SER A 73 -12.13 -10.98 -5.46
N SER A 74 -13.28 -10.98 -4.78
CA SER A 74 -13.63 -11.94 -3.75
C SER A 74 -15.02 -11.55 -3.23
N GLY A 75 -15.93 -12.53 -3.11
CA GLY A 75 -17.31 -12.30 -2.64
C GLY A 75 -17.67 -13.12 -1.40
N GLN A 76 -16.70 -13.67 -0.68
CA GLN A 76 -16.98 -14.20 0.64
C GLN A 76 -16.98 -13.03 1.63
N ALA A 77 -18.17 -12.72 2.13
CA ALA A 77 -18.31 -11.86 3.30
C ALA A 77 -17.41 -12.41 4.41
N VAL A 78 -16.71 -11.53 5.13
CA VAL A 78 -15.99 -11.98 6.33
C VAL A 78 -17.05 -12.30 7.37
N THR A 79 -17.40 -13.58 7.47
CA THR A 79 -18.29 -14.09 8.50
C THR A 79 -17.46 -14.37 9.74
N ILE A 80 -17.47 -13.44 10.69
CA ILE A 80 -16.95 -13.70 12.02
C ILE A 80 -18.05 -14.42 12.80
N THR A 81 -17.84 -15.69 13.11
CA THR A 81 -18.68 -16.41 14.06
C THR A 81 -18.29 -15.93 15.46
N PRO A 82 -19.17 -15.22 16.18
CA PRO A 82 -18.85 -14.74 17.52
C PRO A 82 -18.63 -15.93 18.46
N VAL A 83 -17.59 -15.85 19.28
CA VAL A 83 -17.35 -16.80 20.36
C VAL A 83 -18.45 -16.60 21.39
N THR A 84 -19.05 -17.66 21.93
CA THR A 84 -20.05 -17.50 23.00
C THR A 84 -19.30 -17.45 24.33
N ILE A 85 -19.55 -16.42 25.15
CA ILE A 85 -18.98 -16.33 26.50
C ILE A 85 -19.88 -17.08 27.48
N GLU A 86 -19.35 -18.13 28.09
CA GLU A 86 -20.10 -18.94 29.04
C GLU A 86 -20.32 -18.18 30.37
N PRO A 87 -21.56 -18.09 30.90
CA PRO A 87 -21.84 -17.48 32.18
C PRO A 87 -21.10 -18.18 33.33
N GLY A 88 -20.51 -17.40 34.24
CA GLY A 88 -19.88 -17.94 35.46
C GLY A 88 -20.85 -18.02 36.64
N SER A 89 -20.60 -18.97 37.55
CA SER A 89 -21.24 -19.03 38.86
C SER A 89 -20.49 -18.16 39.88
N ASP A 90 -21.22 -17.49 40.78
CA ASP A 90 -20.61 -16.72 41.87
C ASP A 90 -20.29 -17.63 43.04
N THR A 91 -19.00 -17.88 43.27
CA THR A 91 -18.48 -18.69 44.38
C THR A 91 -18.24 -17.85 45.64
N GLY A 92 -18.44 -16.53 45.57
CA GLY A 92 -18.23 -15.58 46.67
C GLY A 92 -16.76 -15.24 46.95
N THR A 93 -15.80 -15.77 46.17
CA THR A 93 -14.37 -15.48 46.35
C THR A 93 -13.99 -14.11 45.77
N ALA A 94 -12.80 -13.60 46.11
CA ALA A 94 -12.27 -12.41 45.45
C ALA A 94 -12.00 -12.67 43.95
N VAL A 95 -11.63 -13.92 43.63
CA VAL A 95 -11.32 -14.38 42.27
C VAL A 95 -12.57 -14.47 41.40
N SER A 96 -13.72 -14.89 41.95
CA SER A 96 -14.99 -14.90 41.21
C SER A 96 -15.41 -13.49 40.78
N LYS A 97 -15.20 -12.49 41.63
CA LYS A 97 -15.49 -11.08 41.31
C LYS A 97 -14.58 -10.56 40.20
N THR A 98 -13.29 -10.86 40.24
CA THR A 98 -12.36 -10.49 39.16
C THR A 98 -12.68 -11.23 37.86
N ALA A 99 -13.02 -12.52 37.93
CA ALA A 99 -13.43 -13.32 36.77
C ALA A 99 -14.73 -12.78 36.15
N ALA A 100 -15.70 -12.35 36.97
CA ALA A 100 -16.92 -11.70 36.49
C ALA A 100 -16.63 -10.37 35.78
N SER A 101 -15.73 -9.54 36.32
CA SER A 101 -15.30 -8.29 35.67
C SER A 101 -14.60 -8.55 34.34
N LEU A 102 -13.68 -9.51 34.28
CA LEU A 102 -12.97 -9.90 33.07
C LEU A 102 -13.95 -10.43 32.01
N ARG A 103 -14.90 -11.26 32.42
CA ARG A 103 -15.95 -11.77 31.53
C ARG A 103 -16.79 -10.65 30.91
N ALA A 104 -17.14 -9.61 31.69
CA ALA A 104 -17.84 -8.44 31.18
C ALA A 104 -16.98 -7.61 30.20
N GLN A 105 -15.68 -7.54 30.42
CA GLN A 105 -14.75 -6.89 29.51
C GLN A 105 -14.65 -7.65 28.17
N VAL A 106 -14.51 -8.98 28.23
CA VAL A 106 -14.41 -9.83 27.03
C VAL A 106 -15.74 -9.85 26.25
N SER A 107 -16.88 -9.87 26.92
CA SER A 107 -18.18 -9.78 26.22
C SER A 107 -18.37 -8.42 25.55
N GLY A 108 -17.88 -7.34 26.16
CA GLY A 108 -17.80 -6.01 25.54
C GLY A 108 -16.94 -6.03 24.28
N LEU A 109 -15.75 -6.64 24.34
CA LEU A 109 -14.84 -6.80 23.19
C LEU A 109 -15.46 -7.61 22.05
N GLN A 110 -16.23 -8.65 22.36
CA GLN A 110 -16.93 -9.40 21.31
C GLN A 110 -18.01 -8.57 20.61
N SER A 111 -18.73 -7.74 21.36
CA SER A 111 -19.71 -6.81 20.78
C SER A 111 -19.05 -5.80 19.84
N THR A 112 -17.90 -5.23 20.24
CA THR A 112 -17.15 -4.32 19.36
C THR A 112 -16.57 -5.05 18.16
N LEU A 113 -16.05 -6.27 18.31
CA LEU A 113 -15.56 -7.10 17.21
C LEU A 113 -16.66 -7.38 16.17
N VAL A 114 -17.86 -7.77 16.60
CA VAL A 114 -18.99 -8.00 15.68
C VAL A 114 -19.38 -6.71 14.97
N SER A 115 -19.43 -5.57 15.68
CA SER A 115 -19.71 -4.27 15.07
C SER A 115 -18.64 -3.86 14.05
N ASN A 116 -17.37 -4.05 14.37
CA ASN A 116 -16.24 -3.76 13.50
C ASN A 116 -16.25 -4.65 12.25
N ALA A 117 -16.60 -5.93 12.39
CA ALA A 117 -16.78 -6.85 11.27
C ALA A 117 -17.95 -6.45 10.36
N GLN A 118 -19.08 -6.02 10.92
CA GLN A 118 -20.20 -5.49 10.14
C GLN A 118 -19.78 -4.23 9.37
N ARG A 119 -19.15 -3.28 10.04
CA ARG A 119 -18.60 -2.07 9.40
C ARG A 119 -17.63 -2.41 8.27
N TYR A 120 -16.75 -3.39 8.47
CA TYR A 120 -15.85 -3.85 7.41
C TYR A 120 -16.62 -4.36 6.17
N ASN A 121 -17.63 -5.20 6.38
CA ASN A 121 -18.46 -5.73 5.29
C ASN A 121 -19.25 -4.62 4.58
N ASP A 122 -19.77 -3.63 5.31
CA ASP A 122 -20.46 -2.47 4.74
C ASP A 122 -19.53 -1.61 3.88
N LEU A 123 -18.32 -1.31 4.39
CA LEU A 123 -17.29 -0.57 3.66
C LEU A 123 -16.87 -1.31 2.39
N ARG A 124 -16.74 -2.64 2.46
CA ARG A 124 -16.44 -3.47 1.29
C ARG A 124 -17.57 -3.44 0.26
N GLY A 125 -18.83 -3.52 0.70
CA GLY A 125 -20.00 -3.40 -0.18
C GLY A 125 -20.10 -2.03 -0.85
N SER A 126 -19.85 -0.96 -0.09
CA SER A 126 -19.81 0.42 -0.59
C SER A 126 -18.67 0.64 -1.59
N GLY A 127 -17.48 0.09 -1.30
CA GLY A 127 -16.34 0.14 -2.22
C GLY A 127 -16.62 -0.58 -3.54
N ALA A 128 -17.25 -1.75 -3.49
CA ALA A 128 -17.62 -2.52 -4.68
C ALA A 128 -18.66 -1.77 -5.55
N SER A 129 -19.65 -1.12 -4.94
CA SER A 129 -20.66 -0.35 -5.69
C SER A 129 -20.09 0.93 -6.32
N ALA A 130 -19.19 1.63 -5.60
CA ALA A 130 -18.46 2.78 -6.13
C ALA A 130 -17.57 2.36 -7.31
N ALA A 131 -16.83 1.25 -7.18
CA ALA A 131 -16.02 0.71 -8.27
C ALA A 131 -16.87 0.31 -9.49
N ALA A 132 -18.02 -0.34 -9.29
CA ALA A 132 -18.93 -0.68 -10.38
C ALA A 132 -19.45 0.56 -11.13
N THR A 133 -19.86 1.60 -10.39
CA THR A 133 -20.31 2.88 -10.95
C THR A 133 -19.20 3.54 -11.78
N TYR A 134 -17.97 3.52 -11.26
CA TYR A 134 -16.80 4.02 -11.97
C TYR A 134 -16.59 3.30 -13.31
N TYR A 135 -16.58 1.95 -13.31
CA TYR A 135 -16.34 1.16 -14.52
C TYR A 135 -17.45 1.34 -15.55
N GLU A 136 -18.69 1.49 -15.11
CA GLU A 136 -19.82 1.79 -15.99
C GLU A 136 -19.61 3.12 -16.72
N SER A 137 -19.29 4.20 -15.99
CA SER A 137 -19.02 5.51 -16.58
C SER A 137 -17.79 5.47 -17.50
N ARG A 138 -16.72 4.77 -17.11
CA ARG A 138 -15.54 4.57 -17.97
C ARG A 138 -15.89 3.84 -19.27
N ALA A 139 -16.69 2.78 -19.20
CA ALA A 139 -17.12 2.02 -20.38
C ALA A 139 -17.94 2.89 -21.34
N LYS A 140 -18.87 3.71 -20.82
CA LYS A 140 -19.64 4.66 -21.63
C LYS A 140 -18.74 5.71 -22.29
N ILE A 141 -17.79 6.28 -21.54
CA ILE A 141 -16.84 7.27 -22.06
C ILE A 141 -16.01 6.67 -23.20
N THR A 142 -15.38 5.52 -22.93
CA THR A 142 -14.51 4.85 -23.91
C THR A 142 -15.26 4.42 -25.16
N SER A 143 -16.48 3.86 -25.03
CA SER A 143 -17.32 3.49 -26.18
C SER A 143 -17.65 4.69 -27.07
N ARG A 144 -18.02 5.83 -26.48
CA ARG A 144 -18.30 7.07 -27.23
C ARG A 144 -17.05 7.65 -27.87
N LEU A 145 -15.91 7.61 -27.20
CA LEU A 145 -14.64 8.11 -27.75
C LEU A 145 -14.09 7.23 -28.88
N GLN A 146 -14.40 5.93 -28.91
CA GLN A 146 -14.02 5.02 -30.00
C GLN A 146 -14.79 5.29 -31.29
N ILE A 147 -16.06 5.68 -31.19
CA ILE A 147 -16.89 6.06 -32.33
C ILE A 147 -16.52 7.47 -32.85
N GLY A 148 -15.83 8.25 -32.02
CA GLY A 148 -15.56 9.66 -32.23
C GLY A 148 -16.69 10.52 -31.68
N THR A 149 -16.34 11.62 -31.01
CA THR A 149 -17.31 12.53 -30.42
C THR A 149 -16.92 13.98 -30.64
N THR A 150 -17.87 14.91 -30.47
CA THR A 150 -17.56 16.33 -30.56
C THR A 150 -16.65 16.75 -29.42
N ARG A 151 -15.74 17.68 -29.73
CA ARG A 151 -14.79 18.23 -28.77
C ARG A 151 -15.54 18.78 -27.55
N GLY A 152 -15.24 18.24 -26.36
CA GLY A 152 -15.84 18.71 -25.12
C GLY A 152 -17.34 18.41 -24.98
N ASN A 153 -17.82 17.31 -25.55
CA ASN A 153 -19.21 16.88 -25.42
C ASN A 153 -19.68 16.86 -23.93
N PRO A 154 -20.75 17.60 -23.57
CA PRO A 154 -21.21 17.71 -22.19
C PRO A 154 -21.69 16.39 -21.59
N GLU A 155 -22.18 15.43 -22.38
CA GLU A 155 -22.58 14.11 -21.87
C GLU A 155 -21.37 13.32 -21.35
N LEU A 156 -20.25 13.40 -22.07
CA LEU A 156 -18.99 12.76 -21.68
C LEU A 156 -18.38 13.42 -20.44
N VAL A 157 -18.49 14.75 -20.34
CA VAL A 157 -18.09 15.49 -19.15
C VAL A 157 -18.95 15.10 -17.95
N ALA A 158 -20.25 14.92 -18.12
CA ALA A 158 -21.15 14.45 -17.06
C ALA A 158 -20.78 13.03 -16.58
N GLU A 159 -20.51 12.10 -17.50
CA GLU A 159 -20.03 10.74 -17.15
C GLU A 159 -18.66 10.77 -16.47
N TRP A 160 -17.75 11.65 -16.90
CA TRP A 160 -16.46 11.82 -16.23
C TRP A 160 -16.62 12.35 -14.79
N ASN A 161 -17.50 13.33 -14.58
CA ASN A 161 -17.81 13.84 -13.25
C ASN A 161 -18.41 12.75 -12.34
N ARG A 162 -19.23 11.85 -12.91
CA ARG A 162 -19.78 10.68 -12.20
C ARG A 162 -18.66 9.70 -11.80
N ALA A 163 -17.74 9.40 -12.72
CA ALA A 163 -16.59 8.55 -12.43
C ALA A 163 -15.67 9.19 -11.36
N GLN A 164 -15.45 10.50 -11.42
CA GLN A 164 -14.68 11.26 -10.44
C GLN A 164 -15.32 11.15 -9.04
N SER A 165 -16.64 11.37 -8.96
CA SER A 165 -17.39 11.24 -7.70
C SER A 165 -17.30 9.83 -7.11
N ALA A 166 -17.33 8.80 -7.96
CA ALA A 166 -17.16 7.40 -7.53
C ALA A 166 -15.74 7.12 -6.98
N LEU A 167 -14.69 7.68 -7.58
CA LEU A 167 -13.33 7.57 -7.02
C LEU A 167 -13.18 8.36 -5.70
N ASP A 168 -13.86 9.48 -5.56
CA ASP A 168 -13.85 10.26 -4.32
C ASP A 168 -14.60 9.55 -3.18
N GLN A 169 -15.69 8.84 -3.49
CA GLN A 169 -16.33 7.91 -2.56
C GLN A 169 -15.37 6.79 -2.12
N LEU A 170 -14.64 6.20 -3.07
CA LEU A 170 -13.66 5.16 -2.75
C LEU A 170 -12.49 5.70 -1.90
N ALA A 171 -12.06 6.94 -2.13
CA ALA A 171 -11.09 7.62 -1.28
C ALA A 171 -11.64 7.90 0.13
N GLY A 172 -12.92 8.26 0.25
CA GLY A 172 -13.61 8.36 1.55
C GLY A 172 -13.67 7.02 2.29
N ASN A 173 -13.94 5.94 1.56
CA ASN A 173 -13.96 4.57 2.09
C ASN A 173 -12.60 4.14 2.68
N ILE A 174 -11.50 4.49 1.99
CA ILE A 174 -10.13 4.27 2.49
C ILE A 174 -9.89 4.94 3.85
N ASN A 175 -10.40 6.17 4.06
CA ASN A 175 -10.27 6.85 5.35
C ASN A 175 -11.06 6.11 6.44
N SER A 176 -12.27 5.63 6.12
CA SER A 176 -13.08 4.82 7.04
C SER A 176 -12.42 3.47 7.36
N LEU A 177 -11.78 2.82 6.39
CA LEU A 177 -11.01 1.59 6.60
C LEU A 177 -9.79 1.83 7.49
N ASN A 178 -9.09 2.96 7.34
CA ASN A 178 -7.98 3.33 8.20
C ASN A 178 -8.45 3.57 9.66
N ALA A 179 -9.57 4.28 9.84
CA ALA A 179 -10.18 4.45 11.16
C ALA A 179 -10.59 3.10 11.78
N LEU A 180 -11.16 2.20 10.98
CA LEU A 180 -11.51 0.84 11.41
C LEU A 180 -10.27 0.04 11.81
N ALA A 181 -9.18 0.10 11.05
CA ALA A 181 -7.93 -0.55 11.39
C ALA A 181 -7.40 -0.09 12.76
N GLY A 182 -7.48 1.22 13.03
CA GLY A 182 -7.13 1.79 14.34
C GLY A 182 -8.02 1.27 15.48
N ALA A 183 -9.32 1.15 15.25
CA ALA A 183 -10.25 0.58 16.24
C ALA A 183 -9.96 -0.89 16.52
N VAL A 184 -9.75 -1.71 15.48
CA VAL A 184 -9.44 -3.14 15.63
C VAL A 184 -8.09 -3.36 16.33
N ALA A 185 -7.09 -2.51 16.07
CA ALA A 185 -5.81 -2.54 16.79
C ALA A 185 -5.94 -2.19 18.28
N SER A 186 -6.84 -1.27 18.62
CA SER A 186 -7.19 -0.95 20.01
C SER A 186 -7.89 -2.12 20.70
N ASP A 187 -8.81 -2.79 20.00
CA ASP A 187 -9.48 -4.00 20.51
C ASP A 187 -8.48 -5.13 20.75
N ALA A 188 -7.50 -5.33 19.85
CA ALA A 188 -6.43 -6.32 20.01
C ALA A 188 -5.62 -6.06 21.28
N SER A 189 -5.22 -4.81 21.51
CA SER A 189 -4.47 -4.41 22.70
C SER A 189 -5.25 -4.67 23.98
N THR A 190 -6.57 -4.41 23.95
CA THR A 190 -7.46 -4.64 25.10
C THR A 190 -7.67 -6.14 25.36
N ALA A 191 -7.75 -6.95 24.30
CA ALA A 191 -7.86 -8.41 24.42
C ALA A 191 -6.60 -9.05 24.99
N HIS A 192 -5.40 -8.61 24.57
CA HIS A 192 -4.14 -9.05 25.17
C HIS A 192 -4.03 -8.66 26.64
N TYR A 193 -4.41 -7.42 26.99
CA TYR A 193 -4.44 -7.00 28.39
C TYR A 193 -5.38 -7.85 29.24
N ALA A 194 -6.56 -8.20 28.72
CA ALA A 194 -7.49 -9.09 29.40
C ALA A 194 -6.89 -10.49 29.61
N LEU A 195 -6.17 -11.03 28.61
CA LEU A 195 -5.49 -12.31 28.70
C LEU A 195 -4.40 -12.31 29.79
N ASP A 196 -3.58 -11.26 29.84
CA ASP A 196 -2.55 -11.09 30.87
C ASP A 196 -3.17 -10.98 32.27
N GLN A 197 -4.28 -10.26 32.39
CA GLN A 197 -5.00 -10.12 33.64
C GLN A 197 -5.65 -11.45 34.09
N ILE A 198 -6.16 -12.25 33.16
CA ILE A 198 -6.64 -13.63 33.43
C ILE A 198 -5.47 -14.49 33.95
N ALA A 199 -4.32 -14.45 33.27
CA ALA A 199 -3.11 -15.18 33.67
C ALA A 199 -2.62 -14.77 35.07
N ALA A 200 -2.63 -13.47 35.38
CA ALA A 200 -2.30 -12.96 36.71
C ALA A 200 -3.30 -13.43 37.78
N THR A 201 -4.59 -13.51 37.43
CA THR A 201 -5.67 -13.92 38.34
C THR A 201 -5.53 -15.39 38.77
N PHE A 202 -4.98 -16.27 37.92
CA PHE A 202 -4.67 -17.65 38.29
C PHE A 202 -3.64 -17.77 39.43
N ASN A 203 -2.80 -16.76 39.65
CA ASN A 203 -1.77 -16.79 40.69
C ASN A 203 -2.25 -16.17 42.02
N VAL A 204 -3.51 -15.71 42.08
CA VAL A 204 -4.10 -15.13 43.29
C VAL A 204 -4.56 -16.24 44.24
N SER A 205 -4.06 -16.21 45.47
CA SER A 205 -4.45 -17.16 46.52
C SER A 205 -5.90 -16.94 47.00
N GLY A 206 -6.60 -18.03 47.34
CA GLY A 206 -7.97 -17.98 47.89
C GLY A 206 -9.09 -18.27 46.87
N ALA A 207 -8.74 -18.76 45.67
CA ALA A 207 -9.67 -19.28 44.69
C ALA A 207 -10.18 -20.68 45.04
N VAL A 208 -11.41 -21.01 44.64
CA VAL A 208 -11.92 -22.39 44.64
C VAL A 208 -11.69 -23.07 43.29
N ASP A 209 -11.72 -24.41 43.24
CA ASP A 209 -11.53 -25.18 41.98
C ASP A 209 -12.50 -24.75 40.86
N GLU A 210 -13.69 -24.30 41.24
CA GLU A 210 -14.68 -23.77 40.30
C GLU A 210 -14.22 -22.47 39.64
N ASP A 211 -13.55 -21.57 40.38
CA ASP A 211 -13.00 -20.34 39.81
C ASP A 211 -11.89 -20.66 38.80
N HIS A 212 -11.02 -21.63 39.10
CA HIS A 212 -9.99 -22.09 38.17
C HIS A 212 -10.57 -22.77 36.92
N ARG A 213 -11.73 -23.42 37.01
CA ARG A 213 -12.44 -23.92 35.82
C ARG A 213 -12.95 -22.76 34.98
N GLN A 214 -13.60 -21.77 35.60
CA GLN A 214 -14.14 -20.60 34.90
C GLN A 214 -13.05 -19.76 34.23
N LEU A 215 -11.92 -19.54 34.89
CA LEU A 215 -10.79 -18.80 34.32
C LEU A 215 -10.18 -19.53 33.12
N ARG A 216 -10.15 -20.88 33.11
CA ARG A 216 -9.67 -21.65 31.95
C ARG A 216 -10.57 -21.48 30.73
N VAL A 217 -11.88 -21.60 30.94
CA VAL A 217 -12.87 -21.36 29.87
C VAL A 217 -12.74 -19.92 29.35
N LEU A 218 -12.67 -18.94 30.24
CA LEU A 218 -12.52 -17.53 29.85
C LEU A 218 -11.20 -17.25 29.12
N GLN A 219 -10.11 -17.92 29.51
CA GLN A 219 -8.82 -17.84 28.83
C GLN A 219 -8.92 -18.37 27.39
N ASP A 220 -9.55 -19.54 27.19
CA ASP A 220 -9.74 -20.14 25.87
C ASP A 220 -10.63 -19.25 24.97
N GLU A 221 -11.73 -18.73 25.52
CA GLU A 221 -12.62 -17.79 24.81
C GLU A 221 -11.91 -16.48 24.43
N THR A 222 -11.04 -15.97 25.30
CA THR A 222 -10.23 -14.78 25.05
C THR A 222 -9.18 -15.03 23.98
N ASN A 223 -8.47 -16.17 24.03
CA ASN A 223 -7.52 -16.58 22.99
C ASN A 223 -8.21 -16.72 21.62
N GLN A 224 -9.39 -17.32 21.58
CA GLN A 224 -10.17 -17.41 20.35
C GLN A 224 -10.57 -16.02 19.83
N SER A 225 -10.95 -15.11 20.72
CA SER A 225 -11.29 -13.72 20.36
C SER A 225 -10.10 -12.97 19.78
N ILE A 226 -8.89 -13.15 20.32
CA ILE A 226 -7.65 -12.56 19.80
C ILE A 226 -7.40 -13.01 18.36
N VAL A 227 -7.51 -14.31 18.07
CA VAL A 227 -7.31 -14.85 16.70
C VAL A 227 -8.29 -14.24 15.70
N LEU A 228 -9.54 -13.99 16.10
CA LEU A 228 -10.54 -13.35 15.24
C LEU A 228 -10.22 -11.87 15.00
N ILE A 229 -9.77 -11.15 16.03
CA ILE A 229 -9.34 -9.75 15.94
C ILE A 229 -8.13 -9.62 15.00
N ASP A 230 -7.12 -10.47 15.16
CA ASP A 230 -5.92 -10.46 14.32
C ASP A 230 -6.24 -10.76 12.86
N ARG A 231 -7.14 -11.73 12.61
CA ARG A 231 -7.62 -12.02 11.26
C ARG A 231 -8.31 -10.81 10.64
N LEU A 232 -9.22 -10.17 11.39
CA LEU A 232 -9.92 -8.98 10.91
C LEU A 232 -8.93 -7.83 10.63
N LEU A 233 -7.94 -7.62 11.50
CA LEU A 233 -6.91 -6.60 11.32
C LEU A 233 -6.09 -6.86 10.05
N GLY A 234 -5.71 -8.12 9.82
CA GLY A 234 -5.01 -8.55 8.61
C GLY A 234 -5.82 -8.29 7.35
N ASP A 235 -7.10 -8.66 7.35
CA ASP A 235 -8.01 -8.46 6.21
C ASP A 235 -8.22 -6.97 5.91
N VAL A 236 -8.47 -6.14 6.94
CA VAL A 236 -8.64 -4.69 6.78
C VAL A 236 -7.35 -4.05 6.25
N SER A 237 -6.19 -4.44 6.78
CA SER A 237 -4.89 -3.89 6.37
C SER A 237 -4.54 -4.24 4.92
N ALA A 238 -4.77 -5.49 4.53
CA ALA A 238 -4.53 -5.95 3.16
C ALA A 238 -5.46 -5.25 2.15
N ASP A 239 -6.72 -5.04 2.52
CA ASP A 239 -7.68 -4.31 1.68
C ASP A 239 -7.32 -2.82 1.56
N LEU A 240 -6.94 -2.16 2.66
CA LEU A 240 -6.49 -0.77 2.67
C LEU A 240 -5.32 -0.53 1.71
N GLN A 241 -4.32 -1.42 1.72
CA GLN A 241 -3.17 -1.33 0.80
C GLN A 241 -3.60 -1.50 -0.67
N ARG A 242 -4.47 -2.48 -0.96
CA ARG A 242 -4.99 -2.72 -2.31
C ARG A 242 -5.82 -1.55 -2.82
N GLN A 243 -6.73 -1.02 -2.01
CA GLN A 243 -7.60 0.09 -2.40
C GLN A 243 -6.81 1.39 -2.61
N THR A 244 -5.80 1.66 -1.79
CA THR A 244 -4.92 2.83 -1.95
C THR A 244 -4.17 2.80 -3.29
N ALA A 245 -3.58 1.65 -3.63
CA ALA A 245 -2.91 1.47 -4.91
C ALA A 245 -3.90 1.57 -6.09
N TYR A 246 -5.09 0.98 -5.95
CA TYR A 246 -6.13 1.03 -6.96
C TYR A 246 -6.58 2.48 -7.27
N VAL A 247 -6.95 3.26 -6.25
CA VAL A 247 -7.42 4.65 -6.42
C VAL A 247 -6.34 5.53 -7.06
N ALA A 248 -5.07 5.35 -6.67
CA ALA A 248 -3.97 6.11 -7.24
C ALA A 248 -3.82 5.87 -8.76
N ASN A 249 -3.85 4.61 -9.19
CA ASN A 249 -3.81 4.26 -10.62
C ASN A 249 -5.02 4.81 -11.37
N GLU A 250 -6.20 4.74 -10.76
CA GLU A 250 -7.44 5.08 -11.47
C GLU A 250 -7.69 6.58 -11.58
N ARG A 251 -7.17 7.37 -10.64
CA ARG A 251 -7.11 8.84 -10.80
C ARG A 251 -6.20 9.26 -11.95
N ALA A 252 -5.07 8.58 -12.14
CA ALA A 252 -4.21 8.84 -13.29
C ALA A 252 -4.93 8.50 -14.61
N ASN A 253 -5.63 7.36 -14.67
CA ASN A 253 -6.44 6.94 -15.81
C ASN A 253 -7.58 7.95 -16.12
N LEU A 254 -8.28 8.45 -15.10
CA LEU A 254 -9.29 9.50 -15.30
C LEU A 254 -8.71 10.81 -15.83
N THR A 255 -7.49 11.17 -15.43
CA THR A 255 -6.81 12.38 -15.94
C THR A 255 -6.50 12.23 -17.43
N THR A 256 -6.05 11.05 -17.86
CA THR A 256 -5.87 10.73 -19.28
C THR A 256 -7.21 10.78 -20.03
N LEU A 257 -8.27 10.18 -19.49
CA LEU A 257 -9.61 10.23 -20.10
C LEU A 257 -10.14 11.66 -20.22
N ALA A 258 -9.88 12.54 -19.25
CA ALA A 258 -10.27 13.95 -19.33
C ALA A 258 -9.65 14.64 -20.56
N SER A 259 -8.38 14.35 -20.86
CA SER A 259 -7.71 14.89 -22.05
C SER A 259 -8.29 14.35 -23.36
N ALA A 260 -8.68 13.07 -23.40
CA ALA A 260 -9.32 12.45 -24.55
C ALA A 260 -10.71 13.06 -24.82
N ILE A 261 -11.52 13.28 -23.78
CA ILE A 261 -12.82 13.96 -23.87
C ILE A 261 -12.66 15.39 -24.40
N LYS A 262 -11.65 16.12 -23.90
CA LYS A 262 -11.37 17.49 -24.35
C LYS A 262 -10.97 17.56 -25.83
N ASN A 263 -10.42 16.49 -26.39
CA ASN A 263 -9.99 16.44 -27.78
C ASN A 263 -11.01 15.76 -28.70
N GLY A 264 -12.01 15.06 -28.14
CA GLY A 264 -13.05 14.36 -28.91
C GLY A 264 -12.63 12.99 -29.45
N GLU A 265 -11.40 12.57 -29.17
CA GLU A 265 -10.82 11.32 -29.65
C GLU A 265 -10.00 10.65 -28.55
N LEU A 266 -10.04 9.32 -28.54
CA LEU A 266 -9.18 8.51 -27.69
C LEU A 266 -7.74 8.57 -28.23
N TYR A 267 -6.93 9.50 -27.75
CA TYR A 267 -5.48 9.42 -27.93
C TYR A 267 -4.98 8.14 -27.24
N GLY A 268 -4.75 7.07 -27.99
CA GLY A 268 -4.11 5.86 -27.46
C GLY A 268 -4.66 4.51 -27.90
N ALA A 269 -5.59 4.41 -28.86
CA ALA A 269 -5.98 3.09 -29.39
C ALA A 269 -4.79 2.28 -29.94
N ASP A 270 -3.70 2.93 -30.35
CA ASP A 270 -2.49 2.26 -30.86
C ASP A 270 -1.27 2.27 -29.92
N LEU A 271 -1.37 2.81 -28.70
CA LEU A 271 -0.21 2.91 -27.78
C LEU A 271 -0.46 2.36 -26.36
N SER A 272 -1.70 2.03 -26.01
CA SER A 272 -2.03 1.50 -24.68
C SER A 272 -2.64 0.09 -24.72
N SER A 273 -2.15 -0.77 -25.60
CA SER A 273 -2.34 -2.22 -25.44
C SER A 273 -1.21 -2.75 -24.54
N PRO A 274 -1.46 -3.03 -23.24
CA PRO A 274 -0.50 -3.75 -22.41
C PRO A 274 -0.33 -5.22 -22.87
N MET A 275 -1.04 -5.68 -23.90
CA MET A 275 -0.90 -7.07 -24.39
C MET A 275 0.37 -7.33 -25.21
N LEU A 276 1.14 -6.33 -25.64
CA LEU A 276 2.44 -6.57 -26.31
C LEU A 276 3.66 -6.38 -25.38
N SER A 277 3.47 -5.86 -24.16
CA SER A 277 4.56 -5.71 -23.19
C SER A 277 4.86 -6.97 -22.36
N THR A 278 4.09 -8.06 -22.54
CA THR A 278 4.28 -9.31 -21.79
C THR A 278 4.99 -10.41 -22.59
N ALA A 279 5.40 -10.16 -23.84
CA ALA A 279 6.13 -11.13 -24.65
C ALA A 279 7.67 -10.94 -24.67
N MET A 280 8.23 -9.94 -23.96
CA MET A 280 9.69 -9.66 -23.96
C MET A 280 10.30 -9.39 -22.57
N ALA A 281 9.62 -9.72 -21.46
CA ALA A 281 10.18 -9.58 -20.11
C ALA A 281 10.43 -10.94 -19.45
N SER A 282 11.21 -11.79 -20.12
CA SER A 282 12.00 -12.85 -19.51
C SER A 282 13.40 -12.82 -20.10
N GLY A 283 13.95 -11.62 -20.26
CA GLY A 283 15.37 -11.40 -20.41
C GLY A 283 15.92 -10.87 -19.08
N PRO A 284 17.10 -11.29 -18.63
CA PRO A 284 17.69 -10.79 -17.39
C PRO A 284 17.69 -9.25 -17.43
N ARG A 285 17.13 -8.62 -16.39
CA ARG A 285 17.33 -7.20 -16.11
C ARG A 285 18.82 -6.93 -16.30
N ALA A 286 19.19 -6.24 -17.37
CA ALA A 286 20.56 -5.78 -17.55
C ALA A 286 20.79 -4.69 -16.50
N ALA A 287 21.12 -5.13 -15.29
CA ALA A 287 21.82 -4.31 -14.32
C ALA A 287 23.13 -3.93 -15.01
N TYR A 288 23.23 -2.68 -15.45
CA TYR A 288 24.51 -2.17 -15.92
C TYR A 288 25.46 -2.23 -14.72
N PRO A 289 26.60 -2.95 -14.82
CA PRO A 289 27.58 -2.90 -13.76
C PRO A 289 27.98 -1.44 -13.56
N ALA A 290 28.11 -1.01 -12.31
CA ALA A 290 28.47 0.38 -11.95
C ALA A 290 29.81 0.87 -12.57
N SER A 291 30.51 0.02 -13.32
CA SER A 291 31.77 0.25 -14.01
C SER A 291 31.65 0.58 -15.50
N SER A 292 30.46 0.63 -16.12
CA SER A 292 30.34 1.12 -17.50
C SER A 292 30.43 2.65 -17.53
N THR A 293 31.33 3.21 -18.34
CA THR A 293 31.43 4.66 -18.53
C THR A 293 30.22 5.16 -19.33
N PRO A 294 29.42 6.09 -18.78
CA PRO A 294 28.30 6.68 -19.52
C PRO A 294 28.83 7.55 -20.66
N LEU A 295 28.18 7.47 -21.83
CA LEU A 295 28.47 8.35 -22.96
C LEU A 295 28.05 9.78 -22.63
N VAL A 296 26.88 9.94 -22.03
CA VAL A 296 26.34 11.22 -21.58
C VAL A 296 25.66 11.04 -20.23
N VAL A 297 25.90 11.97 -19.31
CA VAL A 297 25.16 12.09 -18.05
C VAL A 297 24.41 13.41 -18.08
N ILE A 298 23.08 13.32 -18.02
CA ILE A 298 22.19 14.48 -18.02
C ILE A 298 21.64 14.63 -16.60
N LYS A 299 22.08 15.68 -15.91
CA LYS A 299 21.59 16.00 -14.57
C LYS A 299 20.37 16.90 -14.69
N PHE A 300 19.27 16.53 -14.04
CA PHE A 300 18.06 17.33 -13.95
C PHE A 300 18.02 18.04 -12.60
N ASP A 301 19.02 18.89 -12.36
CA ASP A 301 19.14 19.71 -11.15
C ASP A 301 18.33 21.03 -11.24
N LYS A 302 17.91 21.41 -12.45
CA LYS A 302 17.16 22.63 -12.76
C LYS A 302 16.01 22.33 -13.73
N PRO A 303 14.94 23.14 -13.74
CA PRO A 303 13.95 23.07 -14.82
C PRO A 303 14.59 23.44 -16.16
N ASP A 304 14.09 22.83 -17.24
CA ASP A 304 14.49 23.12 -18.62
C ASP A 304 16.00 22.96 -18.91
N VAL A 305 16.56 21.80 -18.55
CA VAL A 305 17.95 21.48 -18.88
C VAL A 305 18.12 21.33 -20.39
N SER A 306 18.90 22.20 -21.02
CA SER A 306 19.26 22.13 -22.44
C SER A 306 20.29 21.02 -22.71
N TYR A 307 19.85 19.77 -22.73
CA TYR A 307 20.72 18.60 -22.97
C TYR A 307 20.82 18.19 -24.44
N GLN A 308 19.93 18.68 -25.30
CA GLN A 308 19.74 18.18 -26.66
C GLN A 308 21.00 18.38 -27.53
N GLN A 309 21.66 19.53 -27.43
CA GLN A 309 22.83 19.84 -28.25
C GLN A 309 24.04 18.93 -27.91
N ILE A 310 24.27 18.70 -26.62
CA ILE A 310 25.36 17.83 -26.14
C ILE A 310 25.06 16.38 -26.51
N LEU A 311 23.80 15.96 -26.34
CA LEU A 311 23.35 14.62 -26.69
C LEU A 311 23.49 14.36 -28.20
N TYR A 312 23.08 15.32 -29.04
CA TYR A 312 23.22 15.21 -30.50
C TYR A 312 24.68 15.07 -30.95
N ALA A 313 25.58 15.88 -30.38
CA ALA A 313 27.01 15.81 -30.70
C ALA A 313 27.59 14.43 -30.32
N ALA A 314 27.28 13.94 -29.11
CA ALA A 314 27.74 12.65 -28.62
C ALA A 314 27.20 11.47 -29.45
N LEU A 315 25.92 11.54 -29.86
CA LEU A 315 25.30 10.51 -30.69
C LEU A 315 25.87 10.49 -32.10
N THR A 316 26.04 11.67 -32.71
CA THR A 316 26.58 11.79 -34.06
C THR A 316 28.01 11.26 -34.11
N GLU A 317 28.83 11.59 -33.12
CA GLU A 317 30.20 11.09 -33.04
C GLU A 317 30.25 9.56 -32.84
N THR A 318 29.39 9.04 -31.96
CA THR A 318 29.28 7.59 -31.73
C THR A 318 28.82 6.85 -32.98
N LEU A 319 27.84 7.38 -33.71
CA LEU A 319 27.30 6.76 -34.92
C LEU A 319 28.27 6.84 -36.11
N LYS A 320 29.13 7.87 -36.17
CA LYS A 320 30.24 7.93 -37.15
C LYS A 320 31.25 6.81 -36.92
N VAL A 321 31.60 6.54 -35.66
CA VAL A 321 32.56 5.48 -35.30
C VAL A 321 31.92 4.09 -35.34
N ARG A 322 30.64 3.98 -34.94
CA ARG A 322 29.87 2.73 -34.88
C ARG A 322 28.47 2.93 -35.45
N PRO A 323 28.26 2.69 -36.77
CA PRO A 323 26.96 2.86 -37.43
C PRO A 323 25.86 1.93 -36.90
N GLY A 324 26.24 0.82 -36.25
CA GLY A 324 25.34 -0.18 -35.65
C GLY A 324 25.10 -0.01 -34.15
N ALA A 325 25.59 1.06 -33.52
CA ALA A 325 25.50 1.22 -32.06
C ALA A 325 24.04 1.21 -31.57
N ALA A 326 23.81 0.45 -30.50
CA ALA A 326 22.58 0.52 -29.71
C ALA A 326 22.83 1.36 -28.46
N PHE A 327 21.79 1.97 -27.90
CA PHE A 327 21.89 2.84 -26.74
C PHE A 327 20.96 2.38 -25.63
N SER A 328 21.40 2.55 -24.40
CA SER A 328 20.61 2.29 -23.21
C SER A 328 20.49 3.54 -22.38
N ILE A 329 19.26 3.96 -22.14
CA ILE A 329 18.90 5.11 -21.32
C ILE A 329 18.59 4.59 -19.92
N VAL A 330 19.39 4.94 -18.93
CA VAL A 330 19.21 4.55 -17.54
C VAL A 330 18.73 5.75 -16.75
N ALA A 331 17.50 5.66 -16.22
CA ALA A 331 16.97 6.60 -15.25
C ALA A 331 17.62 6.35 -13.88
N VAL A 332 18.35 7.33 -13.35
CA VAL A 332 19.01 7.24 -12.05
C VAL A 332 18.30 8.15 -11.05
N SER A 333 17.77 7.54 -9.99
CA SER A 333 17.13 8.27 -8.89
C SER A 333 17.96 8.23 -7.61
N PRO A 334 18.03 9.33 -6.84
CA PRO A 334 18.66 9.34 -5.52
C PRO A 334 17.89 8.44 -4.54
N THR A 335 18.61 7.75 -3.65
CA THR A 335 18.01 6.94 -2.57
C THR A 335 17.92 7.66 -1.23
N ARG A 336 18.31 8.94 -1.19
CA ARG A 336 18.32 9.74 0.04
C ARG A 336 17.00 10.49 0.22
N GLY A 337 16.44 10.45 1.42
CA GLY A 337 15.21 11.15 1.78
C GLY A 337 14.16 10.23 2.41
N THR A 338 12.93 10.72 2.53
CA THR A 338 11.78 9.92 2.98
C THR A 338 11.36 8.93 1.89
N THR A 339 10.65 7.86 2.27
CA THR A 339 10.14 6.84 1.33
C THR A 339 9.30 7.46 0.21
N SER A 340 8.45 8.45 0.52
CA SER A 340 7.65 9.19 -0.45
C SER A 340 8.50 10.04 -1.40
N ALA A 341 9.59 10.64 -0.91
CA ALA A 341 10.50 11.42 -1.74
C ALA A 341 11.29 10.53 -2.72
N VAL A 342 11.70 9.33 -2.29
CA VAL A 342 12.37 8.35 -3.16
C VAL A 342 11.42 7.86 -4.27
N GLN A 343 10.16 7.56 -3.94
CA GLN A 343 9.14 7.17 -4.93
C GLN A 343 8.85 8.29 -5.94
N LEU A 344 8.77 9.53 -5.48
CA LEU A 344 8.60 10.68 -6.36
C LEU A 344 9.82 10.85 -7.28
N ALA A 345 11.03 10.76 -6.74
CA ALA A 345 12.28 10.87 -7.49
C ALA A 345 12.46 9.75 -8.53
N GLN A 346 12.02 8.53 -8.22
CA GLN A 346 11.96 7.43 -9.19
C GLN A 346 11.00 7.75 -10.33
N THR A 347 9.81 8.25 -10.00
CA THR A 347 8.79 8.58 -11.01
C THR A 347 9.26 9.74 -11.90
N THR A 348 9.88 10.77 -11.33
CA THR A 348 10.42 11.89 -12.12
C THR A 348 11.61 11.46 -12.98
N ALA A 349 12.55 10.66 -12.46
CA ALA A 349 13.65 10.12 -13.25
C ALA A 349 13.16 9.28 -14.44
N HIS A 350 12.09 8.50 -14.25
CA HIS A 350 11.46 7.75 -15.35
C HIS A 350 10.88 8.66 -16.44
N ARG A 351 10.19 9.75 -16.08
CA ARG A 351 9.67 10.70 -17.07
C ARG A 351 10.80 11.36 -17.85
N HIS A 352 11.85 11.81 -17.17
CA HIS A 352 13.01 12.40 -17.84
C HIS A 352 13.70 11.42 -18.81
N ALA A 353 13.80 10.13 -18.46
CA ALA A 353 14.33 9.12 -19.37
C ALA A 353 13.45 8.93 -20.61
N GLN A 354 12.12 9.06 -20.48
CA GLN A 354 11.19 9.03 -21.63
C GLN A 354 11.34 10.26 -22.53
N ASP A 355 11.58 11.44 -21.95
CA ASP A 355 11.83 12.67 -22.72
C ASP A 355 13.14 12.59 -23.51
N VAL A 356 14.18 12.03 -22.90
CA VAL A 356 15.47 11.77 -23.56
C VAL A 356 15.30 10.73 -24.66
N LEU A 357 14.58 9.62 -24.42
CA LEU A 357 14.26 8.62 -25.44
C LEU A 357 13.56 9.25 -26.66
N ARG A 358 12.57 10.12 -26.41
CA ARG A 358 11.86 10.84 -27.49
C ARG A 358 12.80 11.75 -28.26
N SER A 359 13.61 12.54 -27.55
CA SER A 359 14.62 13.41 -28.16
C SER A 359 15.60 12.60 -29.03
N MET A 360 16.06 11.43 -28.56
CA MET A 360 16.95 10.54 -29.33
C MET A 360 16.27 10.00 -30.59
N THR A 361 14.97 9.71 -30.51
CA THR A 361 14.17 9.24 -31.64
C THR A 361 13.97 10.36 -32.67
N ASP A 362 13.66 11.57 -32.22
CA ASP A 362 13.51 12.77 -33.07
C ASP A 362 14.82 13.15 -33.76
N MET A 363 15.97 12.86 -33.13
CA MET A 363 17.31 13.04 -33.71
C MET A 363 17.72 11.90 -34.68
N GLY A 364 16.82 10.94 -34.94
CA GLY A 364 16.99 9.91 -35.96
C GLY A 364 17.53 8.58 -35.47
N VAL A 365 17.61 8.32 -34.16
CA VAL A 365 17.98 7.00 -33.64
C VAL A 365 16.74 6.09 -33.63
N PRO A 366 16.75 4.93 -34.33
CA PRO A 366 15.60 4.03 -34.34
C PRO A 366 15.26 3.52 -32.93
N ALA A 367 13.98 3.53 -32.55
CA ALA A 367 13.52 3.06 -31.25
C ALA A 367 13.93 1.60 -30.95
N ALA A 368 14.05 0.75 -31.98
CA ALA A 368 14.53 -0.63 -31.84
C ALA A 368 15.97 -0.75 -31.32
N ARG A 369 16.76 0.33 -31.41
CA ARG A 369 18.13 0.41 -30.90
C ARG A 369 18.21 1.11 -29.54
N LEU A 370 17.07 1.51 -28.97
CA LEU A 370 17.00 2.21 -27.70
C LEU A 370 16.37 1.28 -26.66
N ALA A 371 16.99 1.18 -25.49
CA ALA A 371 16.43 0.50 -24.34
C ALA A 371 16.33 1.46 -23.16
N VAL A 372 15.26 1.38 -22.36
CA VAL A 372 15.12 2.16 -21.14
C VAL A 372 15.21 1.25 -19.93
N ALA A 373 16.05 1.61 -18.96
CA ALA A 373 16.20 0.94 -17.68
C ALA A 373 16.13 1.96 -16.55
N SER A 374 15.96 1.48 -15.32
CA SER A 374 16.02 2.31 -14.12
C SER A 374 16.96 1.73 -13.08
N GLN A 375 17.59 2.64 -12.35
CA GLN A 375 18.57 2.32 -11.33
C GLN A 375 18.48 3.34 -10.21
N THR A 376 18.78 2.90 -9.00
CA THR A 376 18.91 3.76 -7.82
C THR A 376 20.40 3.91 -7.48
N ASP A 377 20.85 5.14 -7.24
CA ASP A 377 22.24 5.42 -6.89
C ASP A 377 22.31 6.23 -5.57
N PRO A 378 22.97 5.72 -4.52
CA PRO A 378 23.10 6.41 -3.23
C PRO A 378 24.08 7.59 -3.25
N THR A 379 24.90 7.71 -4.30
CA THR A 379 25.86 8.81 -4.48
C THR A 379 25.28 9.99 -5.24
N SER A 380 24.16 9.79 -5.94
CA SER A 380 23.49 10.88 -6.65
C SER A 380 22.68 11.74 -5.69
N THR A 381 22.80 13.06 -5.84
CA THR A 381 22.02 14.06 -5.06
C THR A 381 20.75 14.50 -5.80
N SER A 382 20.64 14.20 -7.10
CA SER A 382 19.54 14.63 -7.96
C SER A 382 19.16 13.53 -8.96
N THR A 383 17.99 13.65 -9.58
CA THR A 383 17.60 12.75 -10.66
C THR A 383 18.46 13.03 -11.89
N GLU A 384 19.01 11.98 -12.48
CA GLU A 384 19.84 12.09 -13.68
C GLU A 384 19.55 10.94 -14.64
N VAL A 385 19.82 11.18 -15.92
CA VAL A 385 19.67 10.18 -16.97
C VAL A 385 21.04 9.91 -17.55
N ARG A 386 21.45 8.64 -17.53
CA ARG A 386 22.74 8.19 -18.07
C ARG A 386 22.49 7.42 -19.36
N VAL A 387 23.16 7.81 -20.43
CA VAL A 387 23.08 7.13 -21.73
C VAL A 387 24.34 6.30 -21.93
N PHE A 388 24.18 5.02 -22.20
CA PHE A 388 25.24 4.06 -22.46
C PHE A 388 25.19 3.57 -23.89
N VAL A 389 26.34 3.21 -24.45
CA VAL A 389 26.45 2.51 -25.73
C VAL A 389 26.51 1.01 -25.46
N ARG A 390 25.77 0.24 -26.24
CA ARG A 390 25.74 -1.22 -26.19
C ARG A 390 26.49 -1.84 -27.38
#